data_AF-A0A7Z7IL09-F1
#
_entry.id   AF-A0A7Z7IL09-F1
#
_cell.length_a   1.000
_cell.length_b   1.000
_cell.length_c   1.000
_cell.angle_alpha   90.00
_cell.angle_beta   90.00
_cell.angle_gamma   90.00
#
_symmetry.space_group_name_H-M   'P 1'
#
loop_
_entity.id
_entity.type
_entity.pdbx_description
1 polymer ?
#
loop_
_entity_poly.entity_id
_entity_poly.type
_entity_poly.pdbx_seq_one_letter_code
_entity_poly.pdbx_strand_id
1 'polypeptide(L)'
;MHRAVPLINRRGVLAGGAALAALGVVTTACGESTPKPPAVEELLGPLEQARHDSALASAAAGAVGSPPQIAAALTVVASQRAAHARALATEIARAAGKLVSATSETSTSSPSPTEPAAPPPPPPPVSDVVDSLRASAESASRLVATSSGYRAGLLASIAASCTASYTVALVPGGPSI
;
A
#
# COMPACT_ATOMS: atom_id res chain seq x y z
N MET A 1 -48.06 8.39 17.72
CA MET A 1 -47.36 8.34 16.43
C MET A 1 -45.93 7.89 16.67
N HIS A 2 -45.63 6.62 16.45
CA HIS A 2 -44.28 6.05 16.58
C HIS A 2 -43.92 5.45 15.24
N ARG A 3 -42.90 6.03 14.60
CA ARG A 3 -42.38 5.60 13.31
C ARG A 3 -41.28 4.58 13.59
N ALA A 4 -41.58 3.30 13.41
CA ALA A 4 -40.58 2.25 13.42
C ALA A 4 -39.70 2.40 12.17
N VAL A 5 -38.42 2.74 12.36
CA VAL A 5 -37.41 2.71 11.29
C VAL A 5 -36.98 1.25 11.14
N PRO A 6 -37.08 0.65 9.94
CA PRO A 6 -36.69 -0.75 9.77
C PRO A 6 -35.17 -0.91 9.98
N LEU A 7 -34.83 -1.81 10.89
CA LEU A 7 -33.47 -2.27 11.15
C LEU A 7 -32.96 -3.02 9.91
N ILE A 8 -32.09 -2.38 9.12
CA ILE A 8 -31.37 -3.07 8.04
C ILE A 8 -30.40 -4.08 8.68
N ASN A 9 -30.69 -5.37 8.46
CA ASN A 9 -29.88 -6.49 8.94
C ASN A 9 -28.73 -6.77 7.96
N ARG A 10 -27.49 -6.82 8.47
CA ARG A 10 -26.24 -7.03 7.70
C ARG A 10 -26.18 -8.35 6.91
N ARG A 11 -27.09 -9.29 7.16
CA ARG A 11 -27.14 -10.61 6.49
C ARG A 11 -27.81 -10.63 5.11
N GLY A 12 -28.37 -9.51 4.64
CA GLY A 12 -29.02 -9.43 3.32
C GLY A 12 -28.11 -9.06 2.14
N VAL A 13 -26.84 -8.69 2.37
CA VAL A 13 -25.95 -8.16 1.31
C VAL A 13 -25.07 -9.24 0.65
N LEU A 14 -25.14 -10.50 1.09
CA LEU A 14 -24.35 -11.61 0.54
C LEU A 14 -25.17 -12.61 -0.30
N ALA A 15 -26.35 -12.22 -0.79
CA ALA A 15 -27.24 -13.08 -1.59
C ALA A 15 -27.60 -12.49 -2.97
N GLY A 16 -26.77 -11.61 -3.53
CA GLY A 16 -27.00 -11.02 -4.86
C GLY A 16 -25.69 -10.80 -5.61
N GLY A 17 -25.25 -11.78 -6.39
CA GLY A 17 -24.05 -11.66 -7.23
C GLY A 17 -23.61 -12.92 -7.98
N ALA A 18 -24.46 -13.94 -8.08
CA ALA A 18 -24.21 -15.13 -8.89
C ALA A 18 -25.17 -15.14 -10.10
N ALA A 19 -24.82 -14.39 -11.15
CA ALA A 19 -25.29 -14.60 -12.53
C ALA A 19 -24.65 -13.55 -13.47
N LEU A 20 -23.57 -13.92 -14.16
CA LEU A 20 -23.23 -13.41 -15.49
C LEU A 20 -22.15 -14.33 -16.09
N ALA A 21 -22.63 -15.45 -16.63
CA ALA A 21 -21.86 -16.29 -17.54
C ALA A 21 -22.00 -15.72 -18.97
N ALA A 22 -20.89 -15.80 -19.72
CA ALA A 22 -20.80 -15.76 -21.18
C ALA A 22 -21.12 -14.44 -21.90
N LEU A 23 -20.08 -13.60 -22.08
CA LEU A 23 -19.87 -12.87 -23.33
C LEU A 23 -18.40 -13.05 -23.75
N GLY A 24 -18.18 -14.10 -24.55
CA GLY A 24 -17.02 -14.16 -25.42
C GLY A 24 -17.17 -13.10 -26.50
N VAL A 25 -16.28 -12.13 -26.51
CA VAL A 25 -16.00 -11.31 -27.69
C VAL A 25 -14.50 -11.41 -27.92
N VAL A 26 -14.15 -12.23 -28.91
CA VAL A 26 -12.83 -12.22 -29.53
C VAL A 26 -12.81 -11.00 -30.45
N THR A 27 -12.39 -9.84 -29.94
CA THR A 27 -12.00 -8.74 -30.83
C THR A 27 -10.54 -8.93 -31.22
N THR A 28 -10.31 -9.43 -32.44
CA THR A 28 -9.09 -9.17 -33.19
C THR A 28 -9.06 -7.68 -33.53
N ALA A 29 -8.55 -6.85 -32.62
CA ALA A 29 -8.24 -5.45 -32.91
C ALA A 29 -6.72 -5.33 -33.02
N CYS A 30 -6.24 -5.26 -34.26
CA CYS A 30 -4.88 -4.90 -34.58
C CYS A 30 -4.61 -3.45 -34.18
N GLY A 31 -3.52 -3.25 -33.42
CA GLY A 31 -2.66 -2.08 -33.57
C GLY A 31 -3.09 -0.81 -32.87
N GLU A 32 -3.21 -0.82 -31.55
CA GLU A 32 -2.75 0.32 -30.77
C GLU A 32 -1.51 -0.16 -30.02
N SER A 33 -0.36 0.49 -30.25
CA SER A 33 0.85 0.21 -29.48
C SER A 33 0.52 0.44 -28.01
N THR A 34 0.23 -0.63 -27.28
CA THR A 34 0.02 -0.57 -25.83
C THR A 34 1.26 0.14 -25.27
N PRO A 35 1.09 1.27 -24.56
CA PRO A 35 2.21 1.96 -23.95
C PRO A 35 3.06 0.92 -23.23
N LYS A 36 4.36 0.91 -23.52
CA LYS A 36 5.26 -0.08 -22.93
C LYS A 36 5.05 -0.02 -21.41
N PRO A 37 4.67 -1.15 -20.77
CA PRO A 37 4.45 -1.14 -19.33
C PRO A 37 5.70 -0.61 -18.63
N PRO A 38 5.55 0.22 -17.60
CA PRO A 38 6.65 0.83 -16.88
C PRO A 38 7.65 -0.23 -16.43
N ALA A 39 8.91 0.17 -16.45
CA ALA A 39 10.00 -0.73 -16.11
C ALA A 39 9.82 -1.22 -14.66
N VAL A 40 10.27 -2.44 -14.38
CA VAL A 40 10.29 -2.99 -13.02
C VAL A 40 10.98 -2.04 -12.05
N GLU A 41 12.00 -1.34 -12.54
CA GLU A 41 12.79 -0.35 -11.82
C GLU A 41 11.94 0.75 -11.18
N GLU A 42 10.81 1.12 -11.80
CA GLU A 42 9.89 2.13 -11.25
C GLU A 42 9.21 1.67 -9.95
N LEU A 43 9.23 0.37 -9.62
CA LEU A 43 8.72 -0.16 -8.35
C LEU A 43 9.69 -0.01 -7.18
N LEU A 44 10.98 0.32 -7.42
CA LEU A 44 11.95 0.54 -6.34
C LEU A 44 11.59 1.75 -5.49
N GLY A 45 11.13 2.84 -6.12
CA GLY A 45 10.66 4.04 -5.41
C GLY A 45 9.54 3.73 -4.42
N PRO A 46 8.40 3.14 -4.87
CA PRO A 46 7.33 2.69 -3.99
C PRO A 46 7.76 1.70 -2.90
N LEU A 47 8.75 0.85 -3.18
CA LEU A 47 9.25 -0.14 -2.22
C LEU A 47 10.02 0.53 -1.08
N GLU A 48 10.95 1.42 -1.38
CA GLU A 48 11.69 2.18 -0.37
C GLU A 48 10.75 3.08 0.42
N GLN A 49 9.80 3.72 -0.26
CA GLN A 49 8.79 4.54 0.41
C GLN A 49 7.92 3.71 1.36
N ALA A 50 7.51 2.49 0.99
CA ALA A 50 6.75 1.62 1.87
C ALA A 50 7.55 1.17 3.12
N ARG A 51 8.86 0.94 2.98
CA ARG A 51 9.76 0.66 4.11
C ARG A 51 9.88 1.87 5.04
N HIS A 52 10.08 3.05 4.45
CA HIS A 52 10.16 4.30 5.18
C HIS A 52 8.88 4.57 5.98
N ASP A 53 7.71 4.50 5.34
CA ASP A 53 6.42 4.70 6.00
C ASP A 53 6.20 3.71 7.15
N SER A 54 6.60 2.44 6.96
CA SER A 54 6.49 1.42 8.00
C SER A 54 7.35 1.76 9.23
N ALA A 55 8.58 2.22 9.01
CA ALA A 55 9.48 2.60 10.09
C ALA A 55 8.98 3.87 10.81
N LEU A 56 8.54 4.87 10.04
CA LEU A 56 8.00 6.13 10.55
C LEU A 56 6.75 5.87 11.40
N ALA A 57 5.80 5.07 10.91
CA ALA A 57 4.59 4.70 11.65
C ALA A 57 4.91 3.88 12.93
N SER A 58 5.90 2.99 12.89
CA SER A 58 6.33 2.23 14.07
C SER A 58 6.95 3.14 15.13
N ALA A 59 7.79 4.10 14.71
CA ALA A 59 8.39 5.08 15.60
C ALA A 59 7.33 6.00 16.24
N ALA A 60 6.35 6.46 15.45
CA ALA A 60 5.22 7.25 15.95
C ALA A 60 4.37 6.44 16.95
N ALA A 61 4.14 5.14 16.69
CA ALA A 61 3.39 4.27 17.60
C ALA A 61 4.07 4.11 18.97
N GLY A 62 5.41 4.14 19.00
CA GLY A 62 6.21 4.05 20.22
C GLY A 62 6.34 5.37 21.00
N ALA A 63 5.75 6.47 20.51
CA ALA A 63 5.87 7.77 21.14
C ALA A 63 5.17 7.80 22.52
N VAL A 64 5.94 8.08 23.56
CA VAL A 64 5.44 8.21 24.94
C VAL A 64 4.37 9.31 25.01
N GLY A 65 3.22 8.99 25.60
CA GLY A 65 2.09 9.93 25.74
C GLY A 65 1.08 9.90 24.60
N SER A 66 1.28 9.07 23.56
CA SER A 66 0.27 8.85 22.53
C SER A 66 -0.98 8.15 23.10
N PRO A 67 -2.20 8.55 22.70
CA PRO A 67 -3.41 7.82 23.07
C PRO A 67 -3.32 6.36 22.59
N PRO A 68 -3.72 5.36 23.40
CA PRO A 68 -3.53 3.94 23.08
C PRO A 68 -4.21 3.54 21.77
N GLN A 69 -5.35 4.14 21.45
CA GLN A 69 -6.05 3.93 20.19
C GLN A 69 -5.26 4.43 18.97
N ILE A 70 -4.54 5.55 19.10
CA ILE A 70 -3.69 6.09 18.03
C ILE A 70 -2.44 5.24 17.87
N ALA A 71 -1.80 4.81 18.96
CA ALA A 71 -0.66 3.90 18.91
C ALA A 71 -1.03 2.55 18.24
N ALA A 72 -2.22 2.01 18.54
CA ALA A 72 -2.73 0.80 17.91
C ALA A 72 -2.99 1.01 16.40
N ALA A 73 -3.62 2.13 16.02
CA ALA A 73 -3.84 2.46 14.60
C ALA A 73 -2.52 2.60 13.82
N LEU A 74 -1.53 3.29 14.40
CA LEU A 74 -0.20 3.42 13.81
C LEU A 74 0.53 2.08 13.67
N THR A 75 0.39 1.18 14.64
CA THR A 75 0.92 -0.19 14.54
C THR A 75 0.30 -0.96 13.37
N VAL A 76 -1.01 -0.82 13.16
CA VAL A 76 -1.69 -1.43 12.01
C VAL A 76 -1.17 -0.83 10.70
N VAL A 77 -1.05 0.50 10.61
CA VAL A 77 -0.47 1.19 9.44
C VAL A 77 0.93 0.66 9.15
N ALA A 78 1.80 0.58 10.15
CA ALA A 78 3.15 0.04 9.99
C ALA A 78 3.13 -1.39 9.41
N SER A 79 2.29 -2.27 9.96
CA SER A 79 2.16 -3.65 9.46
C SER A 79 1.68 -3.72 8.00
N GLN A 80 0.75 -2.86 7.60
CA GLN A 80 0.26 -2.79 6.22
C GLN A 80 1.34 -2.29 5.27
N ARG A 81 2.09 -1.25 5.65
CA ARG A 81 3.19 -0.73 4.83
C ARG A 81 4.33 -1.75 4.69
N ALA A 82 4.65 -2.49 5.74
CA ALA A 82 5.58 -3.62 5.67
C ALA A 82 5.08 -4.76 4.76
N ALA A 83 3.78 -5.02 4.73
CA ALA A 83 3.19 -6.00 3.82
C ALA A 83 3.27 -5.54 2.36
N HIS A 84 2.99 -4.26 2.07
CA HIS A 84 3.16 -3.67 0.75
C HIS A 84 4.60 -3.72 0.26
N ALA A 85 5.56 -3.39 1.13
CA ALA A 85 6.99 -3.48 0.81
C ALA A 85 7.40 -4.91 0.42
N ARG A 86 6.89 -5.94 1.13
CA ARG A 86 7.13 -7.34 0.77
C ARG A 86 6.50 -7.71 -0.57
N ALA A 87 5.26 -7.29 -0.82
CA ALA A 87 4.58 -7.56 -2.09
C ALA A 87 5.31 -6.93 -3.28
N LEU A 88 5.78 -5.69 -3.14
CA LEU A 88 6.61 -5.00 -4.13
C LEU A 88 7.94 -5.73 -4.35
N ALA A 89 8.62 -6.13 -3.28
CA ALA A 89 9.88 -6.88 -3.37
C ALA A 89 9.68 -8.23 -4.09
N THR A 90 8.60 -8.95 -3.79
CA THR A 90 8.24 -10.19 -4.50
C THR A 90 7.99 -9.95 -5.99
N GLU A 91 7.29 -8.87 -6.34
CA GLU A 91 7.04 -8.52 -7.74
C GLU A 91 8.32 -8.16 -8.49
N ILE A 92 9.20 -7.38 -7.87
CA ILE A 92 10.51 -7.04 -8.42
C ILE A 92 11.34 -8.30 -8.66
N ALA A 93 11.43 -9.20 -7.66
CA ALA A 93 12.16 -10.46 -7.78
C ALA A 93 11.58 -11.38 -8.86
N ARG A 94 10.25 -11.49 -8.95
CA ARG A 94 9.55 -12.27 -9.99
C ARG A 94 9.86 -11.72 -11.38
N ALA A 95 9.88 -10.40 -11.54
CA ALA A 95 10.19 -9.78 -12.80
C ALA A 95 11.68 -9.91 -13.15
N ALA A 96 12.57 -9.79 -12.17
CA ALA A 96 14.00 -10.07 -12.32
C ALA A 96 14.25 -11.52 -12.76
N GLY A 97 13.54 -12.51 -12.21
CA GLY A 97 13.63 -13.90 -12.67
C GLY A 97 13.22 -14.10 -14.13
N LYS A 98 12.24 -13.31 -14.63
CA LYS A 98 11.88 -13.28 -16.06
C LYS A 98 12.95 -12.59 -16.93
N LEU A 99 13.72 -11.65 -16.37
CA LEU A 99 14.83 -10.96 -17.03
C LEU A 99 16.13 -11.79 -17.01
N VAL A 100 16.41 -12.52 -15.91
CA VAL A 100 17.57 -13.41 -15.75
C VAL A 100 17.49 -14.60 -16.70
N SER A 101 16.28 -15.08 -17.01
CA SER A 101 16.10 -16.06 -18.10
C SER A 101 16.52 -15.52 -19.49
N ALA A 102 16.81 -14.22 -19.62
CA ALA A 102 17.30 -13.58 -20.84
C ALA A 102 18.73 -12.99 -20.73
N THR A 103 19.32 -12.85 -19.53
CA THR A 103 20.72 -12.44 -19.34
C THR A 103 21.16 -12.82 -17.93
N SER A 104 22.17 -13.69 -17.83
CA SER A 104 22.75 -14.09 -16.54
C SER A 104 23.91 -13.19 -16.18
N GLU A 105 23.79 -12.40 -15.11
CA GLU A 105 24.91 -12.06 -14.24
C GLU A 105 24.44 -12.02 -12.78
N THR A 106 25.24 -12.62 -11.91
CA THR A 106 25.02 -12.69 -10.45
C THR A 106 25.93 -11.68 -9.79
N SER A 107 25.39 -10.85 -8.91
CA SER A 107 26.19 -10.02 -7.99
C SER A 107 25.77 -10.29 -6.55
N THR A 108 26.75 -10.71 -5.76
CA THR A 108 26.67 -10.91 -4.31
C THR A 108 27.06 -9.61 -3.61
N SER A 109 26.32 -9.22 -2.56
CA SER A 109 26.66 -8.10 -1.69
C SER A 109 27.02 -8.59 -0.29
N SER A 110 28.13 -8.08 0.24
CA SER A 110 28.67 -8.34 1.59
C SER A 110 28.09 -7.35 2.61
N PRO A 111 27.89 -7.72 3.90
CA PRO A 111 27.34 -6.80 4.88
C PRO A 111 28.41 -5.86 5.45
N SER A 112 28.02 -4.62 5.73
CA SER A 112 28.83 -3.60 6.42
C SER A 112 28.58 -3.64 7.94
N PRO A 113 29.56 -3.24 8.79
CA PRO A 113 29.44 -3.35 10.24
C PRO A 113 28.56 -2.25 10.85
N THR A 114 27.96 -2.57 12.01
CA THR A 114 27.05 -1.72 12.78
C THR A 114 27.81 -0.74 13.67
N GLU A 115 27.53 0.56 13.51
CA GLU A 115 28.06 1.65 14.31
C GLU A 115 27.23 1.86 15.61
N PRO A 116 27.83 2.33 16.73
CA PRO A 116 27.12 2.53 18.00
C PRO A 116 25.97 3.54 17.92
N ALA A 117 24.84 3.18 18.54
CA ALA A 117 23.60 3.95 18.50
C ALA A 117 23.72 5.29 19.26
N ALA A 118 23.59 6.40 18.53
CA ALA A 118 23.27 7.71 19.07
C ALA A 118 21.93 7.68 19.82
N PRO A 119 21.68 8.61 20.77
CA PRO A 119 20.40 8.71 21.46
C PRO A 119 19.26 8.81 20.43
N PRO A 120 18.12 8.12 20.67
CA PRO A 120 17.06 8.06 19.69
C PRO A 120 16.52 9.46 19.40
N PRO A 121 16.31 9.82 18.12
CA PRO A 121 15.68 11.09 17.77
C PRO A 121 14.28 11.18 18.40
N PRO A 122 13.74 12.40 18.61
CA PRO A 122 12.39 12.56 19.10
C PRO A 122 11.41 11.81 18.20
N PRO A 123 10.35 11.20 18.77
CA PRO A 123 9.42 10.41 17.98
C PRO A 123 8.71 11.30 16.94
N PRO A 124 8.50 10.80 15.71
CA PRO A 124 7.85 11.57 14.67
C PRO A 124 6.38 11.85 15.06
N PRO A 125 5.87 13.06 14.80
CA PRO A 125 4.45 13.36 15.01
C PRO A 125 3.57 12.58 14.04
N VAL A 126 2.31 12.37 14.41
CA VAL A 126 1.32 11.66 13.58
C VAL A 126 1.07 12.37 12.23
N SER A 127 1.22 13.70 12.20
CA SER A 127 1.14 14.49 10.96
C SER A 127 2.16 14.03 9.91
N ASP A 128 3.37 13.69 10.32
CA ASP A 128 4.42 13.26 9.40
C ASP A 128 4.08 11.89 8.79
N VAL A 129 3.46 11.00 9.57
CA VAL A 129 2.91 9.73 9.07
C VAL A 129 1.82 10.01 8.03
N VAL A 130 0.89 10.90 8.34
CA VAL A 130 -0.22 11.28 7.46
C VAL A 130 0.28 11.86 6.14
N ASP A 131 1.24 12.78 6.18
CA ASP A 131 1.79 13.42 5.00
C ASP A 131 2.63 12.44 4.16
N SER A 132 3.42 11.57 4.80
CA SER A 132 4.16 10.53 4.09
C SER A 132 3.22 9.54 3.40
N LEU A 133 2.14 9.11 4.06
CA LEU A 133 1.13 8.24 3.45
C LEU A 133 0.40 8.91 2.28
N ARG A 134 0.14 10.22 2.37
CA ARG A 134 -0.45 11.00 1.26
C ARG A 134 0.49 11.04 0.06
N ALA A 135 1.78 11.32 0.28
CA ALA A 135 2.79 11.29 -0.77
C ALA A 135 2.90 9.88 -1.41
N SER A 136 2.87 8.83 -0.60
CA SER A 136 2.85 7.44 -1.05
C SER A 136 1.63 7.11 -1.91
N ALA A 137 0.44 7.58 -1.54
CA ALA A 137 -0.77 7.38 -2.31
C ALA A 137 -0.72 8.08 -3.68
N GLU A 138 -0.25 9.33 -3.70
CA GLU A 138 -0.11 10.13 -4.91
C GLU A 138 0.91 9.52 -5.88
N SER A 139 2.09 9.15 -5.37
CA SER A 139 3.15 8.49 -6.14
C SER A 139 2.66 7.18 -6.75
N ALA A 140 2.01 6.32 -5.94
CA ALA A 140 1.45 5.07 -6.44
C ALA A 140 0.35 5.31 -7.49
N SER A 141 -0.52 6.30 -7.29
CA SER A 141 -1.60 6.63 -8.25
C SER A 141 -1.06 7.09 -9.60
N ARG A 142 0.04 7.84 -9.63
CA ARG A 142 0.72 8.23 -10.88
C ARG A 142 1.24 7.02 -11.64
N LEU A 143 1.84 6.07 -10.94
CA LEU A 143 2.35 4.84 -11.55
C LEU A 143 1.23 3.89 -12.02
N VAL A 144 0.05 3.92 -11.38
CA VAL A 144 -1.12 3.15 -11.84
C VAL A 144 -1.51 3.57 -13.27
N ALA A 145 -1.47 4.87 -13.59
CA ALA A 145 -1.89 5.39 -14.89
C ALA A 145 -1.03 4.88 -16.06
N THR A 146 0.22 4.50 -15.80
CA THR A 146 1.13 3.94 -16.82
C THR A 146 1.27 2.42 -16.70
N SER A 147 0.88 1.82 -15.57
CA SER A 147 0.98 0.38 -15.32
C SER A 147 -0.19 -0.41 -15.90
N SER A 148 0.00 -1.73 -16.07
CA SER A 148 -1.07 -2.65 -16.46
C SER A 148 -1.02 -3.97 -15.67
N GLY A 149 -2.12 -4.71 -15.71
CA GLY A 149 -2.25 -6.04 -15.09
C GLY A 149 -1.95 -6.04 -13.58
N TYR A 150 -1.16 -7.03 -13.14
CA TYR A 150 -0.84 -7.23 -11.73
C TYR A 150 -0.18 -6.01 -11.06
N ARG A 151 0.72 -5.29 -11.77
CA ARG A 151 1.40 -4.11 -11.21
C ARG A 151 0.44 -2.95 -10.97
N ALA A 152 -0.46 -2.68 -11.91
CA ALA A 152 -1.48 -1.66 -11.74
C ALA A 152 -2.38 -2.00 -10.54
N GLY A 153 -2.80 -3.27 -10.40
CA GLY A 153 -3.59 -3.72 -9.25
C GLY A 153 -2.85 -3.58 -7.92
N LEU A 154 -1.58 -3.97 -7.86
CA LEU A 154 -0.74 -3.84 -6.66
C LEU A 154 -0.58 -2.36 -6.26
N LEU A 155 -0.21 -1.49 -7.20
CA LEU A 155 -0.05 -0.05 -6.93
C LEU A 155 -1.37 0.63 -6.55
N ALA A 156 -2.49 0.24 -7.18
CA ALA A 156 -3.81 0.75 -6.82
C ALA A 156 -4.22 0.31 -5.40
N SER A 157 -3.93 -0.94 -5.03
CA SER A 157 -4.15 -1.41 -3.65
C SER A 157 -3.32 -0.65 -2.63
N ILE A 158 -2.07 -0.30 -2.99
CA ILE A 158 -1.19 0.51 -2.15
C ILE A 158 -1.77 1.92 -1.97
N ALA A 159 -2.16 2.58 -3.07
CA ALA A 159 -2.77 3.90 -3.03
C ALA A 159 -4.04 3.92 -2.16
N ALA A 160 -4.95 2.96 -2.39
CA ALA A 160 -6.19 2.85 -1.63
C ALA A 160 -5.96 2.61 -0.12
N SER A 161 -5.02 1.73 0.24
CA SER A 161 -4.67 1.45 1.64
C SER A 161 -4.05 2.66 2.33
N CYS A 162 -3.15 3.39 1.65
CA CYS A 162 -2.62 4.66 2.16
C CYS A 162 -3.73 5.69 2.38
N THR A 163 -4.61 5.86 1.39
CA THR A 163 -5.75 6.78 1.49
C THR A 163 -6.68 6.44 2.63
N ALA A 164 -7.03 5.16 2.81
CA ALA A 164 -7.83 4.73 3.94
C ALA A 164 -7.12 5.01 5.27
N SER A 165 -5.80 4.81 5.33
CA SER A 165 -5.02 5.05 6.53
C SER A 165 -5.03 6.53 6.95
N TYR A 166 -4.78 7.47 6.02
CA TYR A 166 -4.73 8.89 6.36
C TYR A 166 -6.10 9.58 6.44
N THR A 167 -7.15 9.04 5.80
CA THR A 167 -8.50 9.63 5.86
C THR A 167 -9.42 9.01 6.90
N VAL A 168 -9.12 7.79 7.39
CA VAL A 168 -9.98 7.08 8.34
C VAL A 168 -9.20 6.64 9.57
N ALA A 169 -8.11 5.89 9.41
CA ALA A 169 -7.44 5.26 10.54
C ALA A 169 -6.73 6.26 11.47
N LEU A 170 -6.13 7.31 10.90
CA LEU A 170 -5.34 8.30 11.63
C LEU A 170 -6.07 9.63 11.84
N VAL A 171 -7.33 9.75 11.43
CA VAL A 171 -8.13 10.94 11.73
C VAL A 171 -8.47 10.93 13.22
N PRO A 172 -8.14 12.00 13.97
CA PRO A 172 -8.52 12.10 15.37
C PRO A 172 -10.03 11.96 15.50
N GLY A 173 -10.47 11.00 16.32
CA GLY A 173 -11.90 10.82 16.61
C GLY A 173 -12.47 12.11 17.19
N GLY A 174 -13.56 12.61 16.59
CA GLY A 174 -14.36 13.70 17.13
C GLY A 174 -14.88 13.37 18.53
N PRO A 175 -15.39 14.38 19.27
CA PRO A 175 -15.57 14.31 20.72
C PRO A 175 -16.32 13.06 21.15
N SER A 176 -15.75 12.35 22.13
CA SER A 176 -16.45 11.31 22.89
C SER A 176 -17.72 11.93 23.45
N ILE A 177 -18.87 11.48 22.96
CA ILE A 177 -20.18 11.76 23.56
C ILE A 177 -20.34 11.06 24.91
#